data_AF-A0A897NV49-F1
#
_entry.id   AF-A0A897NV49-F1
#
_cell.length_a   1.000
_cell.length_b   1.000
_cell.length_c   1.000
_cell.angle_alpha   90.00
_cell.angle_beta   90.00
_cell.angle_gamma   90.00
#
_symmetry.space_group_name_H-M   'P 1'
#
loop_
_entity.id
_entity.type
_entity.pdbx_description
1 polymer ?
#
loop_
_entity_poly.entity_id
_entity_poly.type
_entity_poly.pdbx_seq_one_letter_code
_entity_poly.pdbx_strand_id
1 'polypeptide(L)'
;MRRPRLASDLDPVPGVAALALFGVLAAVILTAGFDAPAGFEAGASVMEGIGYALFDLADQSPLVTEGFLFAFLAIAVVLDAALDGALLLARREGGDES
;
A
#
# COMPACT_ATOMS: atom_id res chain seq x y z
N MET A 1 7.49 -38.06 -25.72
CA MET A 1 8.23 -36.77 -25.77
C MET A 1 7.49 -35.80 -26.67
N ARG A 2 6.94 -34.69 -26.12
CA ARG A 2 6.36 -33.61 -26.94
C ARG A 2 7.49 -32.68 -27.38
N ARG A 3 7.76 -32.59 -28.69
CA ARG A 3 8.71 -31.61 -29.24
C ARG A 3 8.04 -30.23 -29.22
N PRO A 4 8.60 -29.21 -28.55
CA PRO A 4 8.08 -27.85 -28.65
C PRO A 4 8.20 -27.40 -30.11
N ARG A 5 7.06 -26.97 -30.68
CA ARG A 5 6.99 -26.39 -32.02
C ARG A 5 6.84 -24.89 -31.87
N LEU A 6 7.67 -24.13 -32.58
CA LEU A 6 7.53 -22.68 -32.67
C LEU A 6 6.17 -22.37 -33.29
N ALA A 7 5.42 -21.45 -32.67
CA ALA A 7 4.18 -20.94 -33.25
C ALA A 7 4.53 -20.23 -34.57
N SER A 8 4.10 -20.79 -35.69
CA SER A 8 4.41 -20.28 -37.02
C SER A 8 3.43 -19.20 -37.50
N ASP A 9 2.42 -18.90 -36.68
CA ASP A 9 1.33 -17.93 -36.96
C ASP A 9 1.34 -16.79 -35.92
N LEU A 10 2.54 -16.29 -35.60
CA LEU A 10 2.71 -15.19 -34.66
C LEU A 10 2.40 -13.87 -35.35
N ASP A 11 1.43 -13.12 -34.83
CA ASP A 11 1.23 -11.72 -35.19
C ASP A 11 2.38 -10.88 -34.62
N PRO A 12 3.17 -10.18 -35.45
CA PRO A 12 4.27 -9.34 -34.97
C PRO A 12 3.80 -8.04 -34.31
N VAL A 13 2.53 -7.64 -34.48
CA VAL A 13 2.01 -6.36 -33.99
C VAL A 13 2.21 -6.17 -32.47
N PRO A 14 1.90 -7.14 -31.59
CA PRO A 14 2.14 -7.00 -30.16
C PRO A 14 3.63 -6.89 -29.81
N GLY A 15 4.50 -7.57 -30.55
CA GLY A 15 5.95 -7.50 -30.33
C GLY A 15 6.53 -6.13 -30.70
N VAL A 16 6.08 -5.57 -31.81
CA VAL A 16 6.44 -4.20 -32.22
C VAL A 16 5.89 -3.18 -31.23
N ALA A 17 4.64 -3.34 -30.77
CA ALA A 17 4.04 -2.47 -29.75
C ALA A 17 4.84 -2.50 -28.43
N ALA A 18 5.29 -3.67 -27.99
CA ALA A 18 6.13 -3.81 -26.80
C ALA A 18 7.49 -3.11 -26.97
N LEU A 19 8.14 -3.25 -28.13
CA LEU A 19 9.40 -2.56 -28.42
C LEU A 19 9.23 -1.04 -28.48
N ALA A 20 8.11 -0.56 -29.03
CA ALA A 20 7.78 0.85 -29.05
C ALA A 20 7.58 1.40 -27.62
N LEU A 21 6.81 0.70 -26.78
CA LEU A 21 6.63 1.06 -25.37
C LEU A 21 7.96 1.07 -24.61
N PHE A 22 8.81 0.06 -24.84
CA PHE A 22 10.15 0.00 -24.25
C PHE A 22 11.01 1.19 -24.67
N GLY A 23 10.97 1.58 -25.96
CA GLY A 23 11.67 2.75 -26.45
C GLY A 23 11.22 4.05 -25.78
N VAL A 24 9.91 4.21 -25.56
CA VAL A 24 9.35 5.35 -24.82
C VAL A 24 9.85 5.36 -23.37
N LEU A 25 9.81 4.21 -22.68
CA LEU A 25 10.30 4.11 -21.30
C LEU A 25 11.80 4.40 -21.22
N ALA A 26 12.60 3.84 -22.12
CA ALA A 26 14.04 4.08 -22.20
C ALA A 26 14.33 5.57 -22.44
N ALA A 27 13.61 6.21 -23.36
CA ALA A 27 13.73 7.64 -23.59
C ALA A 27 13.42 8.43 -22.31
N VAL A 28 12.27 8.19 -21.67
CA VAL A 28 11.88 8.86 -20.42
C VAL A 28 12.93 8.67 -19.33
N ILE A 29 13.39 7.45 -19.08
CA ILE A 29 14.37 7.16 -18.02
C ILE A 29 15.69 7.88 -18.28
N LEU A 30 16.17 7.90 -19.54
CA LEU A 30 17.45 8.51 -19.89
C LEU A 30 17.39 10.03 -19.95
N THR A 31 16.22 10.61 -20.25
CA THR A 31 16.05 12.07 -20.36
C THR A 31 15.43 12.71 -19.13
N ALA A 32 14.91 11.92 -18.19
CA ALA A 32 14.35 12.43 -16.95
C ALA A 32 15.46 13.12 -16.13
N GLY A 33 15.33 14.44 -15.97
CA GLY A 33 16.07 15.18 -14.96
C GLY A 33 15.30 15.13 -13.65
N PHE A 34 15.99 14.79 -12.57
CA PHE A 34 15.49 15.00 -11.21
C PHE A 34 16.17 16.26 -10.66
N ASP A 35 15.39 17.09 -9.98
CA ASP A 35 15.96 18.18 -9.18
C ASP A 35 16.77 17.62 -8.00
N ALA A 36 17.44 18.50 -7.27
CA ALA A 36 18.13 18.10 -6.05
C ALA A 36 17.16 17.35 -5.11
N PRO A 37 17.59 16.24 -4.49
CA PRO A 37 16.73 15.48 -3.58
C PRO A 37 16.23 16.39 -2.46
N ALA A 38 14.93 16.68 -2.47
CA ALA A 38 14.25 17.43 -1.43
C ALA A 38 13.68 16.44 -0.40
N GLY A 39 14.12 16.59 0.84
CA GLY A 39 13.45 15.96 1.99
C GLY A 39 12.22 16.77 2.39
N PHE A 40 11.59 16.37 3.50
CA PHE A 40 10.55 17.20 4.11
C PHE A 40 11.12 18.55 4.55
N GLU A 41 10.27 19.58 4.57
CA GLU A 41 10.67 20.90 5.04
C GLU A 41 11.23 20.86 6.46
N ALA A 42 12.18 21.76 6.75
CA ALA A 42 12.76 21.85 8.08
C ALA A 42 11.66 22.18 9.11
N GLY A 43 11.46 21.28 10.07
CA GLY A 43 10.43 21.40 11.09
C GLY A 43 9.11 20.67 10.78
N ALA A 44 8.97 20.05 9.60
CA ALA A 44 7.84 19.17 9.33
C ALA A 44 7.90 17.91 10.20
N SER A 45 6.92 17.76 11.09
CA SER A 45 6.80 16.59 11.96
C SER A 45 6.05 15.46 11.24
N VAL A 46 6.79 14.40 10.88
CA VAL A 46 6.19 13.19 10.28
C VAL A 46 5.19 12.53 11.23
N MET A 47 5.50 12.52 12.53
CA MET A 47 4.60 11.96 13.55
C MET A 47 3.27 12.72 13.61
N GLU A 48 3.33 14.05 13.52
CA GLU A 48 2.13 14.90 13.53
C GLU A 48 1.31 14.71 12.24
N GLY A 49 1.97 14.64 11.08
CA GLY A 49 1.31 14.33 9.81
C GLY A 49 0.59 12.97 9.82
N ILE A 50 1.21 11.93 10.40
CA ILE A 50 0.55 10.63 10.59
C ILE A 50 -0.68 10.78 11.49
N GLY A 51 -0.57 11.52 12.59
CA GLY A 51 -1.70 11.78 13.49
C GLY A 51 -2.85 12.47 12.78
N TYR A 52 -2.58 13.52 12.01
CA TYR A 52 -3.59 14.21 11.21
C TYR A 52 -4.23 13.31 10.15
N ALA A 53 -3.42 12.53 9.42
CA ALA A 53 -3.92 11.61 8.41
C ALA A 53 -4.86 10.54 9.00
N LEU A 54 -4.56 10.00 10.20
CA LEU A 54 -5.40 9.02 10.88
C LEU A 54 -6.79 9.56 11.27
N PHE A 55 -6.93 10.87 11.45
CA PHE A 55 -8.18 11.52 11.85
C PHE A 55 -8.85 12.33 10.73
N ASP A 56 -8.45 12.11 9.46
CA ASP A 56 -8.98 12.84 8.30
C ASP A 56 -8.73 14.36 8.35
N LEU A 57 -7.60 14.75 8.94
CA LEU A 57 -7.13 16.12 9.12
C LEU A 57 -5.88 16.42 8.28
N ALA A 58 -5.67 15.69 7.18
CA ALA A 58 -4.45 15.77 6.36
C ALA A 58 -4.05 17.20 5.98
N ASP A 59 -5.04 18.09 5.77
CA ASP A 59 -4.85 19.51 5.45
C ASP A 59 -4.17 20.34 6.56
N GLN A 60 -4.05 19.80 7.78
CA GLN A 60 -3.33 20.44 8.89
C GLN A 60 -1.82 20.18 8.84
N SER A 61 -1.36 19.31 7.93
CA SER A 61 0.04 19.00 7.75
C SER A 61 0.59 19.62 6.46
N PRO A 62 1.84 20.10 6.45
CA PRO A 62 2.53 20.41 5.19
C PRO A 62 2.90 19.16 4.38
N LEU A 63 2.69 17.96 4.95
CA LEU A 63 2.94 16.68 4.32
C LEU A 63 1.77 16.29 3.41
N VAL A 64 2.07 15.94 2.15
CA VAL A 64 1.07 15.37 1.23
C VAL A 64 0.74 13.96 1.70
N THR A 65 -0.42 13.81 2.34
CA THR A 65 -0.92 12.53 2.88
C THR A 65 -2.40 12.35 2.54
N GLU A 66 -2.86 11.11 2.54
CA GLU A 66 -4.27 10.76 2.37
C GLU A 66 -4.94 10.55 3.75
N GLY A 67 -6.27 10.68 3.80
CA GLY A 67 -7.05 10.36 5.00
C GLY A 67 -7.13 8.85 5.26
N PHE A 68 -6.87 8.43 6.50
CA PHE A 68 -6.89 7.02 6.95
C PHE A 68 -7.93 6.75 8.05
N LEU A 69 -8.92 7.62 8.22
CA LEU A 69 -9.92 7.49 9.28
C LEU A 69 -10.66 6.15 9.26
N PHE A 70 -11.01 5.66 8.07
CA PHE A 70 -11.64 4.34 7.98
C PHE A 70 -10.73 3.22 8.49
N ALA A 71 -9.46 3.23 8.12
CA ALA A 71 -8.50 2.22 8.58
C ALA A 71 -8.31 2.28 10.10
N PHE A 72 -8.20 3.49 10.66
CA PHE A 72 -8.14 3.71 12.11
C PHE A 72 -9.35 3.10 12.82
N LEU A 73 -10.57 3.38 12.33
CA LEU A 73 -11.80 2.84 12.92
C LEU A 73 -11.92 1.32 12.74
N ALA A 74 -11.53 0.78 11.59
CA ALA A 74 -11.55 -0.65 11.34
C ALA A 74 -10.60 -1.39 12.31
N ILE A 75 -9.40 -0.86 12.55
CA ILE A 75 -8.46 -1.40 13.53
C ILE A 75 -9.06 -1.34 14.93
N ALA A 76 -9.69 -0.23 15.32
CA ALA A 76 -10.33 -0.10 16.62
C ALA A 76 -11.40 -1.20 16.85
N VAL A 77 -12.27 -1.43 15.86
CA VAL A 77 -13.30 -2.49 15.93
C VAL A 77 -12.67 -3.88 16.02
N VAL A 78 -11.62 -4.15 15.24
CA VAL A 78 -10.93 -5.45 15.28
C VAL A 78 -10.25 -5.68 16.62
N LEU A 79 -9.61 -4.65 17.19
CA LEU A 79 -8.96 -4.74 18.49
C LEU A 79 -9.97 -4.96 19.63
N ASP A 80 -11.13 -4.31 19.56
CA ASP A 80 -12.24 -4.49 20.50
C ASP A 80 -12.75 -5.94 20.47
N ALA A 81 -13.08 -6.45 19.28
CA ALA A 81 -13.51 -7.84 19.12
C ALA A 81 -12.44 -8.87 19.52
N ALA A 82 -11.16 -8.56 19.27
CA ALA A 82 -10.05 -9.42 19.68
C ALA A 82 -9.89 -9.45 21.21
N LEU A 83 -10.08 -8.30 21.87
CA LEU A 83 -10.06 -8.21 23.33
C LEU A 83 -11.23 -9.00 23.94
N ASP A 84 -12.45 -8.80 23.43
CA ASP A 84 -13.63 -9.56 23.86
C ASP A 84 -13.46 -11.07 23.63
N GLY A 85 -12.93 -11.45 22.48
CA GLY A 85 -12.60 -12.85 22.17
C GLY A 85 -11.57 -13.42 23.14
N ALA A 86 -10.52 -12.66 23.47
CA ALA A 86 -9.52 -13.08 24.44
C ALA A 86 -10.12 -13.23 25.85
N LEU A 87 -11.00 -12.31 26.27
CA LEU A 87 -11.69 -12.38 27.55
C LEU A 87 -12.66 -13.58 27.62
N LEU A 88 -13.40 -13.84 26.54
CA LEU A 88 -14.29 -15.01 26.46
C LEU A 88 -13.51 -16.32 26.54
N LEU A 89 -12.36 -16.42 25.85
CA LEU A 89 -11.49 -17.60 25.93
C LEU A 89 -10.82 -17.76 27.29
N ALA A 90 -10.48 -16.65 27.96
CA ALA A 90 -9.85 -16.68 29.28
C ALA A 90 -10.84 -17.10 30.38
N ARG A 91 -12.13 -16.86 30.18
CA ARG A 91 -13.16 -17.23 31.16
C ARG A 91 -13.41 -18.74 31.09
N ARG A 92 -13.02 -19.45 32.15
CA ARG A 92 -13.41 -20.85 32.36
C ARG A 92 -14.78 -20.85 33.03
N GLU A 93 -15.82 -21.38 32.36
CA GLU A 93 -17.04 -21.77 33.08
C GLU A 93 -16.65 -22.71 34.22
N GLY A 94 -17.03 -22.36 35.45
CA GLY A 94 -16.61 -23.05 36.66
C GLY A 94 -16.93 -24.54 36.61
N GLY A 95 -15.90 -25.35 36.84
CA GLY A 95 -16.12 -26.64 37.49
C GLY A 95 -16.47 -26.34 38.93
N ASP A 96 -17.74 -26.55 39.28
CA ASP A 96 -18.26 -26.77 40.63
C ASP A 96 -19.67 -27.36 40.48
N GLU A 97 -19.71 -28.60 40.01
CA GLU A 97 -20.82 -29.51 40.26
C GLU A 97 -20.23 -30.77 40.91
N SER A 98 -20.05 -30.71 42.23
CA SER A 98 -19.80 -31.87 43.10
C SER A 98 -20.44 -31.66 44.46
#